data_AF-A0A917EP15-F1
#
_entry.id   AF-A0A917EP15-F1
#
_cell.length_a   1.000
_cell.length_b   1.000
_cell.length_c   1.000
_cell.angle_alpha   90.00
_cell.angle_beta   90.00
_cell.angle_gamma   90.00
#
_symmetry.space_group_name_H-M   'P 1'
#
loop_
_entity.id
_entity.type
_entity.pdbx_description
1 polymer ?
#
loop_
_entity_poly.entity_id
_entity_poly.type
_entity_poly.pdbx_seq_one_letter_code
_entity_poly.pdbx_strand_id
1 'polypeptide(L)'
;MALLRKAVATSLAACIFFVLVSFIWPNTYGAENLTFQKHISYAIASVHTLMVFAFPIVAVYCFITSIISDEIGKLIATKTGKQKAEIFVSGALHIVFGLIFYGAILGAMILLVMTELLLKKRQKEPGKLLIIFSFSLPFMLYLSQGLNNYF
;
A
#
# COMPACT_ATOMS: atom_id res chain seq x y z
N MET A 1 -2.12 -19.13 -5.59
CA MET A 1 -2.25 -18.80 -4.14
C MET A 1 -1.31 -17.66 -3.71
N ALA A 2 -0.02 -17.66 -4.08
CA ALA A 2 0.89 -16.55 -3.76
C ALA A 2 0.44 -15.16 -4.28
N LEU A 3 -0.12 -15.09 -5.50
CA LEU A 3 -0.61 -13.84 -6.10
C LEU A 3 -1.78 -13.20 -5.32
N LEU A 4 -2.72 -14.02 -4.83
CA LEU A 4 -3.86 -13.53 -4.05
C LEU A 4 -3.41 -12.93 -2.72
N ARG A 5 -2.43 -13.58 -2.06
CA ARG A 5 -1.81 -13.05 -0.84
C ARG A 5 -1.10 -11.72 -1.10
N LYS A 6 -0.40 -11.57 -2.23
CA LYS A 6 0.25 -10.31 -2.62
C LYS A 6 -0.77 -9.21 -2.89
N ALA A 7 -1.88 -9.52 -3.55
CA ALA A 7 -2.96 -8.57 -3.80
C ALA A 7 -3.54 -8.02 -2.49
N VAL A 8 -3.81 -8.89 -1.51
CA VAL A 8 -4.29 -8.48 -0.17
C VAL A 8 -3.23 -7.72 0.60
N ALA A 9 -1.98 -8.18 0.60
CA ALA A 9 -0.88 -7.48 1.27
C ALA A 9 -0.70 -6.06 0.73
N THR A 10 -0.80 -5.92 -0.60
CA THR A 10 -0.66 -4.65 -1.31
C THR A 10 -1.80 -3.70 -0.99
N SER A 11 -3.04 -4.17 -1.08
CA SER A 11 -4.20 -3.36 -0.73
C SER A 11 -4.15 -2.93 0.74
N LEU A 12 -3.85 -3.83 1.67
CA LEU A 12 -3.77 -3.49 3.09
C LEU A 12 -2.64 -2.48 3.38
N ALA A 13 -1.45 -2.71 2.84
CA ALA A 13 -0.31 -1.81 3.01
C ALA A 13 -0.58 -0.42 2.43
N ALA A 14 -1.15 -0.34 1.23
CA ALA A 14 -1.52 0.93 0.59
C ALA A 14 -2.61 1.65 1.40
N CYS A 15 -3.64 0.95 1.88
CA CYS A 15 -4.68 1.56 2.71
C CYS A 15 -4.10 2.15 4.00
N ILE A 16 -3.29 1.39 4.74
CA ILE A 16 -2.65 1.86 5.97
C ILE A 16 -1.75 3.05 5.66
N PHE A 17 -0.97 2.97 4.59
CA PHE A 17 -0.09 4.05 4.16
C PHE A 17 -0.84 5.36 3.90
N PHE A 18 -1.92 5.34 3.11
CA PHE A 18 -2.66 6.56 2.82
C PHE A 18 -3.39 7.13 4.01
N VAL A 19 -3.86 6.29 4.96
CA VAL A 19 -4.36 6.77 6.24
C VAL A 19 -3.25 7.50 7.00
N LEU A 20 -2.08 6.89 7.17
CA LEU A 20 -0.97 7.51 7.90
C LEU A 20 -0.50 8.82 7.25
N VAL A 21 -0.31 8.82 5.93
CA VAL A 21 0.11 10.03 5.20
C VAL A 21 -0.91 11.15 5.35
N SER A 22 -2.20 10.83 5.33
CA SER A 22 -3.25 11.82 5.53
C SER A 22 -3.22 12.47 6.90
N PHE A 23 -2.83 11.74 7.95
CA PHE A 23 -2.73 12.32 9.30
C PHE A 23 -1.41 13.06 9.54
N ILE A 24 -0.33 12.62 8.90
CA ILE A 24 1.01 13.26 9.01
C ILE A 24 1.05 14.54 8.17
N TRP A 25 0.49 14.48 6.96
CA TRP A 25 0.49 15.58 5.98
C TRP A 25 -0.91 15.80 5.40
N PRO A 26 -1.90 16.20 6.22
CA PRO A 26 -3.28 16.43 5.75
C PRO A 26 -3.41 17.59 4.78
N ASN A 27 -2.42 18.46 4.75
CA ASN A 27 -2.47 19.71 4.02
C ASN A 27 -2.16 19.53 2.53
N THR A 28 -3.02 18.84 1.80
CA THR A 28 -2.98 18.78 0.33
C THR A 28 -3.46 20.09 -0.31
N TYR A 29 -3.96 21.05 0.49
CA TYR A 29 -4.59 22.28 0.03
C TYR A 29 -3.79 23.56 0.33
N GLY A 30 -2.58 23.45 0.88
CA GLY A 30 -1.66 24.58 1.06
C GLY A 30 -1.96 25.53 2.22
N ALA A 31 -2.77 25.14 3.20
CA ALA A 31 -3.09 25.95 4.38
C ALA A 31 -1.97 25.92 5.44
N GLU A 32 -1.36 27.07 5.73
CA GLU A 32 -0.40 27.22 6.83
C GLU A 32 -1.10 27.45 8.19
N ASN A 33 -0.49 27.02 9.29
CA ASN A 33 -0.98 27.21 10.67
C ASN A 33 -2.38 26.65 10.96
N LEU A 34 -2.54 25.33 10.84
CA LEU A 34 -3.80 24.64 11.14
C LEU A 34 -4.03 24.49 12.65
N THR A 35 -5.22 24.88 13.12
CA THR A 35 -5.70 24.46 14.44
C THR A 35 -5.93 22.94 14.45
N PHE A 36 -5.85 22.31 15.62
CA PHE A 36 -6.03 20.85 15.76
C PHE A 36 -7.33 20.33 15.12
N GLN A 37 -8.44 21.07 15.29
CA GLN A 37 -9.72 20.71 14.68
C GLN A 37 -9.66 20.74 13.15
N LYS A 38 -9.05 21.78 12.56
CA LYS A 38 -8.87 21.87 11.11
C LYS A 38 -7.93 20.77 10.59
N HIS A 39 -6.87 20.44 11.34
CA HIS A 39 -5.95 19.35 11.01
C HIS A 39 -6.69 18.01 10.85
N ILE A 40 -7.55 17.65 11.82
CA ILE A 40 -8.36 16.42 11.73
C ILE A 40 -9.31 16.47 10.54
N SER A 41 -10.03 17.58 10.33
CA SER A 41 -10.96 17.70 9.21
C SER A 41 -10.26 17.55 7.86
N TYR A 42 -9.10 18.19 7.69
CA TYR A 42 -8.31 18.05 6.46
C TYR A 42 -7.74 16.64 6.31
N ALA A 43 -7.29 15.99 7.40
CA ALA A 43 -6.83 14.60 7.35
C ALA A 43 -7.92 13.66 6.84
N ILE A 44 -9.15 13.79 7.36
CA ILE A 44 -10.28 12.96 6.92
C ILE A 44 -10.58 13.20 5.43
N ALA A 45 -10.57 14.46 4.99
CA ALA A 45 -10.78 14.80 3.58
C ALA A 45 -9.65 14.29 2.66
N SER A 46 -8.40 14.35 3.12
CA SER A 46 -7.25 13.86 2.37
C SER A 46 -7.22 12.33 2.29
N VAL A 47 -7.66 11.60 3.35
CA VAL A 47 -7.83 10.13 3.30
C VAL A 47 -8.70 9.76 2.12
N HIS A 48 -9.86 10.42 1.99
CA HIS A 48 -10.78 10.16 0.90
C HIS A 48 -10.11 10.41 -0.46
N THR A 49 -9.54 11.61 -0.64
CA THR A 49 -8.91 12.02 -1.90
C THR A 49 -7.79 11.06 -2.31
N LEU A 50 -6.91 10.69 -1.38
CA LEU A 50 -5.80 9.79 -1.63
C LEU A 50 -6.28 8.35 -1.89
N MET A 51 -7.29 7.87 -1.18
CA MET A 51 -7.87 6.55 -1.42
C MET A 51 -8.57 6.46 -2.77
N VAL A 52 -9.22 7.51 -3.26
CA VAL A 52 -9.91 7.45 -4.56
C VAL A 52 -8.92 7.57 -5.72
N PHE A 53 -7.99 8.53 -5.65
CA PHE A 53 -7.16 8.89 -6.80
C PHE A 53 -5.76 8.25 -6.78
N ALA A 54 -5.10 8.21 -5.62
CA ALA A 54 -3.72 7.73 -5.53
C ALA A 54 -3.63 6.22 -5.28
N PHE A 55 -4.55 5.67 -4.48
CA PHE A 55 -4.53 4.25 -4.12
C PHE A 55 -4.56 3.30 -5.32
N PRO A 56 -5.42 3.45 -6.35
CA PRO A 56 -5.44 2.49 -7.45
C PRO A 56 -4.08 2.42 -8.16
N ILE A 57 -3.43 3.57 -8.35
CA ILE A 57 -2.14 3.69 -9.01
C ILE A 57 -1.05 3.05 -8.14
N VAL A 58 -0.99 3.43 -6.85
CA VAL A 58 0.04 2.91 -5.93
C VAL A 58 -0.16 1.42 -5.65
N ALA A 59 -1.39 0.93 -5.53
CA ALA A 59 -1.67 -0.48 -5.33
C ALA A 59 -1.24 -1.31 -6.54
N VAL A 60 -1.53 -0.88 -7.77
CA VAL A 60 -1.07 -1.57 -8.98
C VAL A 60 0.46 -1.58 -9.05
N TYR A 61 1.09 -0.43 -8.81
CA TYR A 61 2.54 -0.31 -8.80
C TYR A 61 3.18 -1.27 -7.78
N CYS A 62 2.78 -1.17 -6.51
CA CYS A 62 3.24 -2.04 -5.43
C CYS A 62 3.06 -3.53 -5.73
N PHE A 63 1.94 -3.90 -6.32
CA PHE A 63 1.66 -5.29 -6.68
C PHE A 63 2.63 -5.81 -7.74
N ILE A 64 2.83 -5.04 -8.82
CA ILE A 64 3.74 -5.39 -9.92
C ILE A 64 5.18 -5.47 -9.40
N THR A 65 5.65 -4.44 -8.69
CA THR A 65 7.02 -4.39 -8.18
C THR A 65 7.30 -5.51 -7.18
N SER A 66 6.31 -5.87 -6.35
CA SER A 66 6.42 -7.00 -5.42
C SER A 66 6.58 -8.35 -6.13
N ILE A 67 5.89 -8.57 -7.26
CA ILE A 67 6.07 -9.76 -8.08
C ILE A 67 7.48 -9.78 -8.68
N ILE A 68 7.89 -8.68 -9.32
CA ILE A 68 9.20 -8.57 -9.96
C ILE A 68 10.33 -8.80 -8.95
N SER A 69 10.22 -8.16 -7.78
CA SER A 69 11.19 -8.26 -6.70
C SER A 69 11.41 -9.69 -6.22
N ASP A 70 10.32 -10.45 -6.03
CA ASP A 70 10.39 -11.83 -5.60
C ASP A 70 10.98 -12.74 -6.67
N GLU A 71 10.61 -12.54 -7.94
CA GLU A 71 11.14 -13.36 -9.04
C GLU A 71 12.64 -13.12 -9.24
N ILE A 72 13.11 -11.87 -9.14
CA ILE A 72 14.55 -11.57 -9.17
C ILE A 72 15.24 -12.15 -7.94
N GLY A 73 14.64 -12.04 -6.75
CA GLY A 73 15.15 -12.65 -5.53
C GLY A 73 15.36 -14.15 -5.67
N LYS A 74 14.35 -14.88 -6.16
CA LYS A 74 14.43 -16.31 -6.43
C LYS A 74 15.50 -16.64 -7.47
N LEU A 75 15.54 -15.91 -8.58
CA LEU A 75 16.53 -16.11 -9.63
C LEU A 75 17.96 -16.00 -9.09
N ILE A 76 18.24 -14.99 -8.27
CA ILE A 76 19.56 -14.81 -7.66
C ILE A 76 19.84 -15.91 -6.63
N ALA A 77 18.86 -16.30 -5.81
CA ALA A 77 19.03 -17.39 -4.86
C ALA A 77 19.34 -18.74 -5.56
N THR A 78 18.66 -19.04 -6.66
CA THR A 78 18.93 -20.23 -7.47
C THR A 78 20.31 -20.18 -8.10
N LYS A 79 20.72 -19.04 -8.68
CA LYS A 79 22.05 -18.89 -9.29
C LYS A 79 23.20 -18.96 -8.29
N THR A 80 22.99 -18.49 -7.07
CA THR A 80 24.03 -18.41 -6.03
C THR A 80 24.04 -19.60 -5.08
N GLY A 81 23.01 -20.46 -5.12
CA GLY A 81 22.81 -21.55 -4.17
C GLY A 81 22.50 -21.09 -2.73
N LYS A 82 22.31 -19.78 -2.51
CA LYS A 82 22.10 -19.20 -1.17
C LYS A 82 20.63 -18.81 -1.00
N GLN A 83 19.85 -19.61 -0.27
CA GLN A 83 18.43 -19.30 0.00
C GLN A 83 18.22 -17.93 0.68
N LYS A 84 19.16 -17.49 1.53
CA LYS A 84 19.08 -16.17 2.17
C LYS A 84 19.18 -15.00 1.17
N ALA A 85 19.73 -15.24 -0.03
CA ALA A 85 19.82 -14.22 -1.06
C ALA A 85 18.43 -13.80 -1.58
N GLU A 86 17.44 -14.71 -1.58
CA GLU A 86 16.08 -14.40 -2.02
C GLU A 86 15.48 -13.24 -1.21
N ILE A 87 15.54 -13.36 0.12
CA ILE A 87 14.98 -12.37 1.05
C ILE A 87 15.75 -11.05 0.95
N PHE A 88 17.08 -11.11 0.90
CA PHE A 88 17.91 -9.91 0.88
C PHE A 88 17.73 -9.12 -0.41
N VAL A 89 17.75 -9.81 -1.56
CA VAL A 89 17.57 -9.19 -2.88
C VAL A 89 16.16 -8.64 -3.03
N SER A 90 15.13 -9.41 -2.67
CA SER A 90 13.75 -8.92 -2.77
C SER A 90 13.51 -7.72 -1.83
N GLY A 91 14.06 -7.75 -0.61
CA GLY A 91 13.98 -6.60 0.31
C GLY A 91 14.68 -5.36 -0.25
N ALA A 92 15.89 -5.52 -0.81
CA ALA A 92 16.64 -4.42 -1.42
C ALA A 92 15.89 -3.82 -2.63
N LEU A 93 15.30 -4.65 -3.47
CA LEU A 93 14.51 -4.19 -4.62
C LEU A 93 13.26 -3.43 -4.20
N HIS A 94 12.55 -3.84 -3.15
CA HIS A 94 11.43 -3.06 -2.60
C HIS A 94 11.84 -1.66 -2.14
N ILE A 95 13.02 -1.54 -1.51
CA ILE A 95 13.57 -0.23 -1.12
C ILE A 95 13.86 0.61 -2.36
N VAL A 96 14.52 0.04 -3.37
CA VAL A 96 14.82 0.72 -4.64
C VAL A 96 13.52 1.16 -5.34
N PHE A 97 12.53 0.28 -5.46
CA PHE A 97 11.23 0.62 -6.05
C PHE A 97 10.47 1.68 -5.26
N GLY A 98 10.60 1.70 -3.93
CA GLY A 98 10.03 2.75 -3.07
C GLY A 98 10.69 4.11 -3.28
N LEU A 99 11.98 4.12 -3.63
CA LEU A 99 12.76 5.33 -3.90
C LEU A 99 12.46 5.96 -5.27
N ILE A 100 11.94 5.20 -6.24
CA ILE A 100 11.65 5.70 -7.61
C ILE A 100 10.70 6.90 -7.59
N PHE A 101 9.73 6.95 -6.67
CA PHE A 101 8.82 8.09 -6.53
C PHE A 101 9.32 9.09 -5.48
N TYR A 102 10.60 9.51 -5.57
CA TYR A 102 11.24 10.46 -4.63
C TYR A 102 11.10 10.06 -3.16
N GLY A 103 11.02 8.76 -2.87
CA GLY A 103 10.77 8.23 -1.53
C GLY A 103 9.33 8.41 -1.02
N ALA A 104 8.44 9.08 -1.76
CA ALA A 104 7.07 9.35 -1.34
C ALA A 104 6.31 8.06 -0.99
N ILE A 105 6.52 6.98 -1.74
CA ILE A 105 5.86 5.68 -1.51
C ILE A 105 6.74 4.68 -0.75
N LEU A 106 7.91 5.09 -0.26
CA LEU A 106 8.81 4.19 0.46
C LEU A 106 8.12 3.59 1.70
N GLY A 107 7.33 4.40 2.40
CA GLY A 107 6.50 3.92 3.52
C GLY A 107 5.52 2.81 3.10
N ALA A 108 4.88 2.94 1.94
CA ALA A 108 3.99 1.92 1.40
C ALA A 108 4.73 0.61 1.10
N MET A 109 5.95 0.69 0.54
CA MET A 109 6.78 -0.49 0.25
C MET A 109 7.28 -1.19 1.51
N ILE A 110 7.65 -0.43 2.55
CA ILE A 110 8.03 -1.01 3.84
C ILE A 110 6.84 -1.74 4.46
N LEU A 111 5.66 -1.09 4.48
CA LEU A 111 4.43 -1.72 4.96
C LEU A 111 4.07 -2.96 4.16
N LEU A 112 4.31 -2.95 2.85
CA LEU A 112 4.08 -4.11 1.97
C LEU A 112 4.97 -5.29 2.38
N VAL A 113 6.27 -5.08 2.51
CA VAL A 113 7.21 -6.12 2.94
C VAL A 113 6.81 -6.67 4.31
N MET A 114 6.48 -5.79 5.27
CA MET A 114 6.02 -6.22 6.60
C MET A 114 4.74 -7.06 6.53
N THR A 115 3.76 -6.62 5.75
CA THR A 115 2.47 -7.30 5.59
C THR A 115 2.64 -8.66 4.92
N GLU A 116 3.47 -8.75 3.89
CA GLU A 116 3.79 -10.00 3.21
C GLU A 116 4.49 -11.01 4.15
N LEU A 117 5.45 -10.54 4.95
CA LEU A 117 6.12 -11.38 5.95
C LEU A 117 5.15 -11.91 7.01
N LEU A 118 4.23 -11.07 7.50
CA LEU A 118 3.21 -11.46 8.47
C LEU A 118 2.24 -12.49 7.89
N LEU A 119 1.73 -12.26 6.69
CA LEU A 119 0.81 -13.19 6.01
C LEU A 119 1.49 -14.52 5.68
N LYS A 120 2.76 -14.50 5.24
CA LYS A 120 3.55 -15.70 4.96
C LYS A 120 3.78 -16.53 6.24
N LYS A 121 4.12 -15.88 7.36
CA LYS A 121 4.31 -16.56 8.66
C LYS A 121 3.04 -17.24 9.17
N ARG A 122 1.87 -16.65 8.93
CA ARG A 122 0.60 -17.19 9.43
C ARG A 122 -0.01 -18.29 8.55
N GLN A 123 0.60 -18.61 7.39
CA GLN A 123 0.04 -19.52 6.36
C GLN A 123 -1.44 -19.25 6.05
N LYS A 124 -1.91 -18.02 6.29
CA LYS A 124 -3.32 -17.66 6.10
C LYS A 124 -3.53 -17.33 4.64
N GLU A 125 -4.20 -18.24 3.96
CA GLU A 125 -4.82 -18.00 2.66
C GLU A 125 -5.93 -16.94 2.86
N PRO A 126 -5.83 -15.75 2.25
CA PRO A 126 -6.93 -14.82 2.30
C PRO A 126 -8.12 -15.38 1.50
N GLY A 127 -9.30 -15.46 2.12
CA GLY A 127 -10.51 -15.87 1.44
C GLY A 127 -10.88 -14.90 0.31
N LYS A 128 -11.46 -15.41 -0.79
CA LYS A 128 -11.82 -14.62 -1.99
C LYS A 128 -12.66 -13.36 -1.67
N LEU A 129 -13.52 -13.43 -0.65
CA LEU A 129 -14.32 -12.30 -0.16
C LEU A 129 -13.43 -11.17 0.39
N LEU A 130 -12.40 -11.50 1.17
CA LEU A 130 -11.48 -10.50 1.73
C LEU A 130 -10.77 -9.73 0.62
N ILE A 131 -10.48 -10.37 -0.50
CA ILE A 131 -9.84 -9.77 -1.68
C ILE A 131 -10.75 -8.72 -2.31
N ILE A 132 -12.01 -9.08 -2.54
CA ILE A 132 -13.02 -8.18 -3.10
C ILE A 132 -13.19 -6.97 -2.18
N PHE A 133 -13.35 -7.20 -0.87
CA PHE A 133 -13.50 -6.13 0.12
C PHE A 133 -12.29 -5.20 0.22
N SER A 134 -11.07 -5.75 0.10
CA SER A 134 -9.83 -4.97 0.21
C SER A 134 -9.66 -4.02 -0.99
N PHE A 135 -10.03 -4.46 -2.20
CA PHE A 135 -10.00 -3.61 -3.39
C PHE A 135 -11.23 -2.71 -3.54
N SER A 136 -12.38 -3.07 -2.95
CA SER A 136 -13.59 -2.26 -3.02
C SER A 136 -13.64 -1.13 -1.99
N LEU A 137 -12.77 -1.13 -0.97
CA LEU A 137 -12.69 -0.09 0.06
C LEU A 137 -12.62 1.35 -0.50
N PRO A 138 -11.74 1.65 -1.48
CA PRO A 138 -11.73 2.94 -2.16
C PRO A 138 -13.06 3.29 -2.85
N PHE A 139 -13.68 2.29 -3.49
CA PHE A 139 -14.93 2.46 -4.22
C PHE A 139 -16.12 2.70 -3.29
N MET A 140 -16.16 2.02 -2.14
CA MET A 140 -17.17 2.25 -1.11
C MET A 140 -17.02 3.65 -0.49
N LEU A 141 -15.78 4.13 -0.29
CA LEU A 141 -15.51 5.50 0.15
C LEU A 141 -15.92 6.55 -0.89
N TYR A 142 -15.74 6.26 -2.18
CA TYR A 142 -16.22 7.12 -3.27
C TYR A 142 -17.75 7.26 -3.26
N LEU A 143 -18.46 6.14 -3.18
CA LEU A 143 -19.93 6.12 -3.16
C LEU A 143 -20.53 6.85 -1.96
N SER A 144 -19.91 6.75 -0.77
CA SER A 144 -20.43 7.41 0.44
C SER A 144 -20.36 8.93 0.37
N GLN A 145 -19.32 9.51 -0.25
CA GLN A 145 -19.26 10.96 -0.49
C GLN A 145 -20.23 11.41 -1.57
N GLY A 146 -20.41 10.61 -2.63
CA GLY A 146 -21.40 10.90 -3.66
C GLY A 146 -22.79 11.10 -3.05
N LEU A 147 -23.21 10.22 -2.14
CA LEU A 147 -24.50 10.33 -1.44
C LEU A 147 -24.60 11.57 -0.54
N ASN A 148 -23.52 11.99 0.11
CA ASN A 148 -23.52 13.12 1.03
C ASN A 148 -23.57 14.51 0.34
N ASN A 149 -23.37 14.56 -0.98
CA ASN A 149 -23.52 15.78 -1.78
C ASN A 149 -24.94 15.94 -2.35
N TYR A 150 -25.84 14.96 -2.14
CA TYR A 150 -27.23 14.98 -2.63
C TYR A 150 -28.28 15.06 -1.50
N PHE A 151 -27.86 15.24 -0.25
CA PHE A 151 -28.70 15.49 0.92
C PHE A 151 -28.16 16.68 1.72
#